data_AF-A0A5N5P9D3-F1
#
_entry.id   AF-A0A5N5P9D3-F1
#
_cell.length_a   1.000
_cell.length_b   1.000
_cell.length_c   1.000
_cell.angle_alpha   90.00
_cell.angle_beta   90.00
_cell.angle_gamma   90.00
#
_symmetry.space_group_name_H-M   'P 1'
#
loop_
_entity.id
_entity.type
_entity.pdbx_description
1 polymer ?
#
loop_
_entity_poly.entity_id
_entity_poly.type
_entity_poly.pdbx_seq_one_letter_code
_entity_poly.pdbx_strand_id
1 'polypeptide(L)'
;EFPNVADQHLITPLAASKGWKPWEDHSTDHGKDQAFHGTCAAGKAVGQQYGVAKNAKLVVVAFANEDDDMISGFEEIYKDLKAHPERQKHSVVTMSMVSGRYDPKQDYTRFRQVLYGIMAMDVPIVVGAGNEGDDHNRRKIDNVPAIFAVQDRGFPLIVVGSVDKDGQRSAWSQLGENTNAVGQDITCLEDDPSQPTTGIRGTSFTTPQVAGQIANWLAMDKVPFDTTSPYLVGNVRDYLESDAAGWVRSGDSRVLWNGVTEADNPQIPVKRCWGLLRDGDTYMYLERDVLASLIKDKFCDEAVGKGASYGAEYHQGTLNHVKISIVYTDTTRPRSKD
;
A
#
# COMPACT_ATOMS: atom_id res chain seq x y z
N GLU A 1 9.21 -3.95 -9.11
CA GLU A 1 8.35 -3.29 -8.11
C GLU A 1 7.82 -4.22 -7.02
N PHE A 2 7.36 -5.43 -7.35
CA PHE A 2 6.78 -6.39 -6.39
C PHE A 2 7.75 -7.55 -6.10
N PRO A 3 8.54 -7.51 -5.02
CA PRO A 3 9.53 -8.56 -4.76
C PRO A 3 8.93 -9.81 -4.11
N ASN A 4 7.75 -9.70 -3.50
CA ASN A 4 7.10 -10.77 -2.74
C ASN A 4 5.76 -11.16 -3.38
N VAL A 5 5.79 -11.61 -4.62
CA VAL A 5 4.59 -12.12 -5.31
C VAL A 5 4.39 -13.60 -4.94
N ALA A 6 3.16 -14.00 -4.63
CA ALA A 6 2.84 -15.40 -4.33
C ALA A 6 2.99 -16.28 -5.57
N ASP A 7 3.42 -17.52 -5.39
CA ASP A 7 3.51 -18.50 -6.50
C ASP A 7 2.13 -18.87 -7.08
N GLN A 8 1.08 -18.71 -6.28
CA GLN A 8 -0.29 -18.98 -6.67
C GLN A 8 -1.10 -17.69 -6.69
N HIS A 9 -1.83 -17.51 -7.79
CA HIS A 9 -2.77 -16.42 -8.02
C HIS A 9 -4.17 -16.96 -8.31
N LEU A 10 -5.17 -16.10 -8.15
CA LEU A 10 -6.57 -16.46 -8.32
C LEU A 10 -7.09 -15.83 -9.61
N ILE A 11 -7.94 -16.58 -10.31
CA ILE A 11 -8.58 -16.14 -11.55
C ILE A 11 -9.99 -16.70 -11.62
N THR A 12 -10.94 -15.85 -12.02
CA THR A 12 -12.31 -16.31 -12.23
C THR A 12 -12.43 -17.17 -13.49
N PRO A 13 -13.44 -18.05 -13.58
CA PRO A 13 -13.71 -18.81 -14.80
C PRO A 13 -13.89 -17.92 -16.04
N LEU A 14 -14.53 -16.75 -15.90
CA LEU A 14 -14.75 -15.84 -17.03
C LEU A 14 -13.44 -15.18 -17.48
N ALA A 15 -12.61 -14.68 -16.55
CA ALA A 15 -11.29 -14.13 -16.90
C ALA A 15 -10.41 -15.20 -17.55
N ALA A 16 -10.40 -16.42 -17.01
CA ALA A 16 -9.66 -17.54 -17.60
C ALA A 16 -10.16 -17.86 -19.03
N SER A 17 -11.47 -17.81 -19.28
CA SER A 17 -12.05 -18.06 -20.62
C SER A 17 -11.64 -17.02 -21.67
N LYS A 18 -11.25 -15.82 -21.23
CA LYS A 18 -10.69 -14.76 -22.08
C LYS A 18 -9.19 -14.91 -22.33
N GLY A 19 -8.55 -15.91 -21.73
CA GLY A 19 -7.11 -16.12 -21.82
C GLY A 19 -6.30 -15.17 -20.93
N TRP A 20 -6.94 -14.48 -19.98
CA TRP A 20 -6.26 -13.59 -19.05
C TRP A 20 -5.32 -14.38 -18.13
N LYS A 21 -4.26 -13.71 -17.68
CA LYS A 21 -3.34 -14.21 -16.67
C LYS A 21 -3.33 -13.26 -15.48
N PRO A 22 -3.31 -13.76 -14.23
CA PRO A 22 -3.36 -12.90 -13.05
C PRO A 22 -2.19 -11.93 -12.89
N TRP A 23 -1.02 -12.22 -13.46
CA TRP A 23 0.15 -11.35 -13.37
C TRP A 23 0.24 -10.32 -14.50
N GLU A 24 -0.75 -10.28 -15.39
CA GLU A 24 -0.89 -9.26 -16.43
C GLU A 24 -2.04 -8.32 -16.01
N ASP A 25 -1.84 -7.01 -16.18
CA ASP A 25 -2.87 -6.02 -15.87
C ASP A 25 -3.77 -5.82 -17.10
N HIS A 26 -5.00 -6.35 -17.02
CA HIS A 26 -6.00 -6.27 -18.10
C HIS A 26 -6.93 -5.07 -17.94
N SER A 27 -6.59 -4.09 -17.10
CA SER A 27 -7.46 -2.93 -16.82
C SER A 27 -7.80 -2.09 -18.05
N THR A 28 -6.95 -2.10 -19.08
CA THR A 28 -7.24 -1.45 -20.37
C THR A 28 -8.45 -2.02 -21.09
N ASP A 29 -8.83 -3.28 -20.80
CA ASP A 29 -10.03 -3.91 -21.37
C ASP A 29 -11.32 -3.32 -20.75
N HIS A 30 -11.21 -2.60 -19.63
CA HIS A 30 -12.30 -1.87 -18.98
C HIS A 30 -12.38 -0.40 -19.38
N GLY A 31 -11.34 0.13 -20.03
CA GLY A 31 -11.26 1.53 -20.46
C GLY A 31 -9.82 2.04 -20.50
N LYS A 32 -9.53 2.97 -21.42
CA LYS A 32 -8.18 3.56 -21.52
C LYS A 32 -7.80 4.41 -20.30
N ASP A 33 -8.80 4.98 -19.63
CA ASP A 33 -8.68 5.73 -18.37
C ASP A 33 -8.40 4.82 -17.17
N GLN A 34 -8.56 3.51 -17.31
CA GLN A 34 -8.29 2.52 -16.27
C GLN A 34 -6.93 1.83 -16.44
N ALA A 35 -6.13 2.20 -17.44
CA ALA A 35 -4.84 1.57 -17.70
C ALA A 35 -3.96 1.51 -16.44
N PHE A 36 -3.43 0.32 -16.14
CA PHE A 36 -2.58 0.03 -14.98
C PHE A 36 -3.23 0.28 -13.60
N HIS A 37 -4.56 0.35 -13.53
CA HIS A 37 -5.26 0.64 -12.27
C HIS A 37 -4.96 -0.42 -11.20
N GLY A 38 -5.02 -1.71 -11.56
CA GLY A 38 -4.71 -2.82 -10.67
C GLY A 38 -3.25 -2.81 -10.21
N THR A 39 -2.33 -2.54 -11.14
CA THR A 39 -0.89 -2.39 -10.87
C THR A 39 -0.62 -1.23 -9.92
N CYS A 40 -1.26 -0.08 -10.13
CA CYS A 40 -1.12 1.04 -9.21
C CYS A 40 -1.68 0.72 -7.83
N ALA A 41 -2.86 0.10 -7.75
CA ALA A 41 -3.47 -0.29 -6.49
C ALA A 41 -2.57 -1.26 -5.71
N ALA A 42 -2.06 -2.31 -6.37
CA ALA A 42 -1.07 -3.22 -5.79
C ALA A 42 0.19 -2.45 -5.36
N GLY A 43 0.67 -1.52 -6.18
CA GLY A 43 1.81 -0.64 -5.91
C GLY A 43 1.66 0.14 -4.61
N LYS A 44 0.46 0.66 -4.33
CA LYS A 44 0.17 1.41 -3.08
C LYS A 44 0.05 0.52 -1.85
N ALA A 45 -0.36 -0.74 -2.02
CA ALA A 45 -0.39 -1.68 -0.91
C ALA A 45 1.02 -2.21 -0.58
N VAL A 46 1.73 -2.75 -1.58
CA VAL A 46 2.90 -3.63 -1.37
C VAL A 46 4.11 -3.30 -2.25
N GLY A 47 4.03 -2.26 -3.08
CA GLY A 47 5.14 -1.83 -3.93
C GLY A 47 6.38 -1.40 -3.13
N GLN A 48 7.57 -1.68 -3.66
CA GLN A 48 8.83 -1.29 -3.02
C GLN A 48 9.02 0.22 -2.99
N GLN A 49 8.62 0.93 -4.03
CA GLN A 49 8.79 2.38 -4.07
C GLN A 49 7.65 3.08 -3.35
N TYR A 50 6.40 2.74 -3.71
CA TYR A 50 5.21 3.50 -3.30
C TYR A 50 4.27 2.77 -2.34
N GLY A 51 4.61 1.54 -1.94
CA GLY A 51 3.75 0.72 -1.09
C GLY A 51 3.93 0.95 0.40
N VAL A 52 2.85 0.71 1.14
CA VAL A 52 2.78 0.81 2.60
C VAL A 52 3.39 -0.43 3.28
N ALA A 53 3.05 -1.63 2.81
CA ALA A 53 3.53 -2.92 3.35
C ALA A 53 4.53 -3.60 2.42
N LYS A 54 5.75 -3.05 2.36
CA LYS A 54 6.78 -3.44 1.38
C LYS A 54 7.21 -4.92 1.45
N ASN A 55 7.02 -5.56 2.60
CA ASN A 55 7.37 -6.98 2.81
C ASN A 55 6.17 -7.93 2.78
N ALA A 56 4.95 -7.43 2.59
CA ALA A 56 3.78 -8.29 2.50
C ALA A 56 3.78 -9.08 1.18
N LYS A 57 3.18 -10.28 1.21
CA LYS A 57 3.04 -11.14 0.03
C LYS A 57 1.82 -10.73 -0.78
N LEU A 58 1.99 -10.53 -2.09
CA LEU A 58 0.92 -10.19 -3.03
C LEU A 58 0.28 -11.44 -3.63
N VAL A 59 -1.03 -11.60 -3.47
CA VAL A 59 -1.85 -12.55 -4.23
C VAL A 59 -2.76 -11.74 -5.15
N VAL A 60 -2.57 -11.85 -6.47
CA VAL A 60 -3.44 -11.21 -7.45
C VAL A 60 -4.71 -12.04 -7.67
N VAL A 61 -5.84 -11.34 -7.81
CA VAL A 61 -7.15 -11.90 -8.14
C VAL A 61 -7.64 -11.25 -9.42
N ALA A 62 -7.68 -12.01 -10.51
CA ALA A 62 -8.13 -11.52 -11.81
C ALA A 62 -9.60 -11.88 -12.06
N PHE A 63 -10.41 -10.88 -12.39
CA PHE A 63 -11.82 -10.98 -12.77
C PHE A 63 -12.09 -10.03 -13.94
N ALA A 64 -13.04 -10.35 -14.80
CA ALA A 64 -13.22 -9.76 -16.12
C ALA A 64 -14.35 -8.73 -16.25
N ASN A 65 -15.11 -8.46 -15.20
CA ASN A 65 -16.04 -7.33 -15.12
C ASN A 65 -16.47 -7.03 -13.67
N GLU A 66 -16.99 -5.83 -13.46
CA GLU A 66 -17.41 -5.29 -12.15
C GLU A 66 -18.79 -5.79 -11.68
N ASP A 67 -19.43 -6.68 -12.43
CA ASP A 67 -20.73 -7.25 -12.10
C ASP A 67 -20.57 -8.61 -11.40
N ASP A 68 -21.11 -9.68 -12.00
CA ASP A 68 -21.15 -11.02 -11.41
C ASP A 68 -19.75 -11.66 -11.29
N ASP A 69 -18.82 -11.25 -12.15
CA ASP A 69 -17.47 -11.83 -12.14
C ASP A 69 -16.61 -11.28 -11.00
N MET A 70 -16.82 -10.02 -10.59
CA MET A 70 -16.23 -9.47 -9.37
C MET A 70 -16.65 -10.30 -8.14
N ILE A 71 -17.93 -10.69 -8.04
CA ILE A 71 -18.42 -11.57 -6.97
C ILE A 71 -17.71 -12.92 -7.04
N SER A 72 -17.55 -13.47 -8.26
CA SER A 72 -16.80 -14.71 -8.49
C SER A 72 -15.33 -14.59 -8.07
N GLY A 73 -14.71 -13.41 -8.19
CA GLY A 73 -13.37 -13.13 -7.66
C GLY A 73 -13.30 -13.29 -6.13
N PHE A 74 -14.29 -12.76 -5.40
CA PHE A 74 -14.39 -13.00 -3.95
C PHE A 74 -14.65 -14.47 -3.62
N GLU A 75 -15.37 -15.20 -4.46
CA GLU A 75 -15.56 -16.64 -4.26
C GLU A 75 -14.25 -17.42 -4.41
N GLU A 76 -13.39 -17.02 -5.35
CA GLU A 76 -12.04 -17.60 -5.46
C GLU A 76 -11.19 -17.27 -4.23
N ILE A 77 -11.26 -16.05 -3.68
CA ILE A 77 -10.60 -15.69 -2.41
C ILE A 77 -11.11 -16.57 -1.27
N TYR A 78 -12.43 -16.74 -1.17
CA TYR A 78 -13.06 -17.54 -0.13
C TYR A 78 -12.66 -19.03 -0.22
N LYS A 79 -12.55 -19.58 -1.43
CA LYS A 79 -12.05 -20.94 -1.67
C LYS A 79 -10.58 -21.08 -1.28
N ASP A 80 -9.73 -20.13 -1.68
CA ASP A 80 -8.31 -20.11 -1.35
C ASP A 80 -8.08 -20.08 0.16
N LEU A 81 -8.75 -19.16 0.88
CA LEU A 81 -8.64 -19.06 2.34
C LEU A 81 -9.12 -20.32 3.08
N LYS A 82 -10.09 -21.06 2.52
CA LYS A 82 -10.52 -22.36 3.07
C LYS A 82 -9.53 -23.48 2.78
N ALA A 83 -8.88 -23.46 1.62
CA ALA A 83 -7.83 -24.42 1.26
C ALA A 83 -6.51 -24.14 2.00
N HIS A 84 -6.31 -22.88 2.43
CA HIS A 84 -5.11 -22.38 3.08
C HIS A 84 -5.41 -21.73 4.45
N PRO A 85 -5.78 -22.51 5.49
CA PRO A 85 -6.07 -21.97 6.81
C PRO A 85 -4.96 -21.14 7.43
N GLU A 86 -3.70 -21.37 7.05
CA GLU A 86 -2.54 -20.57 7.47
C GLU A 86 -2.58 -19.11 7.00
N ARG A 87 -3.39 -18.80 5.98
CA ARG A 87 -3.59 -17.44 5.48
C ARG A 87 -4.68 -16.68 6.25
N GLN A 88 -5.58 -17.39 6.93
CA GLN A 88 -6.61 -16.78 7.77
C GLN A 88 -5.96 -15.96 8.89
N LYS A 89 -6.57 -14.83 9.29
CA LYS A 89 -5.99 -13.80 10.21
C LYS A 89 -4.72 -13.08 9.74
N HIS A 90 -4.02 -13.62 8.75
CA HIS A 90 -2.74 -13.09 8.27
C HIS A 90 -2.87 -12.45 6.88
N SER A 91 -4.09 -12.36 6.35
CA SER A 91 -4.40 -11.80 5.04
C SER A 91 -5.29 -10.57 5.18
N VAL A 92 -5.20 -9.67 4.20
CA VAL A 92 -6.08 -8.52 4.02
C VAL A 92 -6.51 -8.49 2.57
N VAL A 93 -7.80 -8.36 2.31
CA VAL A 93 -8.35 -8.20 0.96
C VAL A 93 -8.54 -6.70 0.70
N THR A 94 -7.98 -6.20 -0.40
CA THR A 94 -8.23 -4.84 -0.88
C THR A 94 -9.00 -4.91 -2.19
N MET A 95 -10.07 -4.14 -2.30
CA MET A 95 -10.79 -3.95 -3.55
C MET A 95 -10.85 -2.48 -3.91
N SER A 96 -10.08 -2.12 -4.93
CA SER A 96 -9.95 -0.75 -5.42
C SER A 96 -10.99 -0.39 -6.48
N MET A 97 -12.04 -1.20 -6.60
CA MET A 97 -13.18 -1.02 -7.50
C MET A 97 -14.48 -1.02 -6.72
N VAL A 98 -15.50 -0.40 -7.29
CA VAL A 98 -16.86 -0.40 -6.76
C VAL A 98 -17.80 -0.76 -7.90
N SER A 99 -18.83 -1.54 -7.60
CA SER A 99 -19.97 -1.67 -8.50
C SER A 99 -20.78 -0.38 -8.45
N GLY A 100 -21.72 -0.24 -9.39
CA GLY A 100 -22.65 0.89 -9.44
C GLY A 100 -23.48 1.09 -8.16
N ARG A 101 -24.36 2.09 -8.23
CA ARG A 101 -25.27 2.48 -7.15
C ARG A 101 -26.12 1.29 -6.71
N TYR A 102 -26.29 1.15 -5.39
CA TYR A 102 -27.16 0.17 -4.76
C TYR A 102 -28.60 0.32 -5.26
N ASP A 103 -29.16 -0.77 -5.79
CA ASP A 103 -30.58 -0.89 -6.12
C ASP A 103 -31.26 -1.82 -5.10
N PRO A 104 -32.20 -1.34 -4.26
CA PRO A 104 -32.92 -2.20 -3.31
C PRO A 104 -33.74 -3.32 -3.97
N LYS A 105 -33.93 -3.29 -5.31
CA LYS A 105 -34.60 -4.36 -6.06
C LYS A 105 -33.65 -5.48 -6.50
N GLN A 106 -32.34 -5.26 -6.47
CA GLN A 106 -31.35 -6.26 -6.82
C GLN A 106 -31.08 -7.20 -5.63
N ASP A 107 -30.88 -8.49 -5.91
CA ASP A 107 -30.49 -9.46 -4.89
C ASP A 107 -28.97 -9.42 -4.66
N TYR A 108 -28.55 -8.92 -3.49
CA TYR A 108 -27.15 -8.90 -3.07
C TYR A 108 -26.79 -10.06 -2.13
N THR A 109 -27.66 -11.06 -1.95
CA THR A 109 -27.46 -12.15 -0.99
C THR A 109 -26.17 -12.91 -1.26
N ARG A 110 -25.90 -13.29 -2.52
CA ARG A 110 -24.66 -13.97 -2.92
C ARG A 110 -23.42 -13.16 -2.54
N PHE A 111 -23.43 -11.86 -2.85
CA PHE A 111 -22.30 -10.98 -2.57
C PHE A 111 -22.08 -10.78 -1.06
N ARG A 112 -23.15 -10.52 -0.31
CA ARG A 112 -23.07 -10.37 1.15
C ARG A 112 -22.57 -11.67 1.81
N GLN A 113 -23.03 -12.83 1.35
CA GLN A 113 -22.61 -14.12 1.90
C GLN A 113 -21.13 -14.41 1.70
N VAL A 114 -20.59 -14.16 0.50
CA VAL A 114 -19.15 -14.43 0.25
C VAL A 114 -18.25 -13.47 1.03
N LEU A 115 -18.60 -12.17 1.08
CA LEU A 115 -17.87 -11.17 1.87
C LEU A 115 -17.92 -11.51 3.37
N TYR A 116 -19.09 -11.87 3.89
CA TYR A 116 -19.23 -12.33 5.28
C TYR A 116 -18.41 -13.59 5.55
N GLY A 117 -18.41 -14.56 4.62
CA GLY A 117 -17.63 -15.78 4.74
C GLY A 117 -16.12 -15.53 4.85
N ILE A 118 -15.59 -14.56 4.09
CA ILE A 118 -14.19 -14.13 4.19
C ILE A 118 -13.92 -13.44 5.53
N MET A 119 -14.76 -12.48 5.93
CA MET A 119 -14.59 -11.77 7.20
C MET A 119 -14.72 -12.69 8.42
N ALA A 120 -15.56 -13.73 8.35
CA ALA A 120 -15.71 -14.74 9.40
C ALA A 120 -14.47 -15.64 9.58
N MET A 121 -13.54 -15.64 8.61
CA MET A 121 -12.21 -16.25 8.74
C MET A 121 -11.17 -15.24 9.27
N ASP A 122 -11.63 -14.16 9.90
CA ASP A 122 -10.80 -13.07 10.44
C ASP A 122 -9.92 -12.40 9.38
N VAL A 123 -10.40 -12.31 8.13
CA VAL A 123 -9.71 -11.62 7.03
C VAL A 123 -10.40 -10.28 6.75
N PRO A 124 -9.78 -9.14 7.07
CA PRO A 124 -10.36 -7.83 6.79
C PRO A 124 -10.50 -7.59 5.29
N ILE A 125 -11.61 -6.95 4.91
CA ILE A 125 -11.87 -6.52 3.53
C ILE A 125 -11.97 -5.00 3.51
N VAL A 126 -11.13 -4.38 2.70
CA VAL A 126 -11.00 -2.93 2.56
C VAL A 126 -11.54 -2.50 1.20
N VAL A 127 -12.44 -1.52 1.19
CA VAL A 127 -13.13 -1.00 0.01
C VAL A 127 -13.13 0.52 -0.01
N GLY A 128 -13.23 1.11 -1.20
CA GLY A 128 -13.31 2.57 -1.35
C GLY A 128 -14.71 3.11 -1.05
N ALA A 129 -14.79 4.32 -0.50
CA ALA A 129 -16.05 5.00 -0.26
C ALA A 129 -16.79 5.42 -1.54
N GLY A 130 -16.07 5.57 -2.66
CA GLY A 130 -16.61 6.07 -3.92
C GLY A 130 -16.18 7.51 -4.22
N ASN A 131 -16.36 7.92 -5.48
CA ASN A 131 -15.74 9.11 -6.07
C ASN A 131 -16.75 10.18 -6.53
N GLU A 132 -18.02 10.06 -6.10
CA GLU A 132 -19.12 10.91 -6.56
C GLU A 132 -19.64 11.84 -5.46
N GLY A 133 -18.79 12.17 -4.48
CA GLY A 133 -19.12 13.01 -3.33
C GLY A 133 -19.41 14.48 -3.65
N ASP A 134 -19.05 14.94 -4.85
CA ASP A 134 -19.34 16.26 -5.40
C ASP A 134 -20.70 16.33 -6.09
N ASP A 135 -21.30 15.19 -6.46
CA ASP A 135 -22.71 15.11 -6.82
C ASP A 135 -23.55 15.19 -5.54
N HIS A 136 -24.39 16.23 -5.46
CA HIS A 136 -25.30 16.46 -4.33
C HIS A 136 -26.19 15.26 -4.01
N ASN A 137 -26.56 14.44 -4.99
CA ASN A 137 -27.40 13.27 -4.81
C ASN A 137 -26.62 12.00 -4.41
N ARG A 138 -25.28 12.06 -4.45
CA ARG A 138 -24.39 10.92 -4.19
C ARG A 138 -23.33 11.23 -3.13
N ARG A 139 -23.50 12.33 -2.39
CA ARG A 139 -22.57 12.79 -1.34
C ARG A 139 -22.23 11.75 -0.27
N LYS A 140 -23.17 10.85 0.06
CA LYS A 140 -22.95 9.73 1.00
C LYS A 140 -22.72 8.46 0.21
N ILE A 141 -22.00 7.51 0.79
CA ILE A 141 -21.78 6.17 0.22
C ILE A 141 -23.13 5.60 -0.25
N ASP A 142 -23.19 5.24 -1.53
CA ASP A 142 -24.36 4.66 -2.19
C ASP A 142 -24.01 3.51 -3.15
N ASN A 143 -22.72 3.20 -3.27
CA ASN A 143 -22.15 2.19 -4.15
C ASN A 143 -21.96 0.84 -3.44
N VAL A 144 -21.98 -0.23 -4.23
CA VAL A 144 -21.76 -1.60 -3.75
C VAL A 144 -20.27 -1.95 -3.84
N PRO A 145 -19.66 -2.61 -2.85
CA PRO A 145 -20.25 -3.13 -1.61
C PRO A 145 -20.15 -2.19 -0.40
N ALA A 146 -19.55 -1.00 -0.53
CA ALA A 146 -19.32 -0.08 0.60
C ALA A 146 -20.61 0.24 1.38
N ILE A 147 -21.74 0.37 0.69
CA ILE A 147 -23.07 0.58 1.29
C ILE A 147 -23.46 -0.49 2.32
N PHE A 148 -22.96 -1.72 2.19
CA PHE A 148 -23.28 -2.81 3.12
C PHE A 148 -22.80 -2.52 4.55
N ALA A 149 -21.65 -1.83 4.69
CA ALA A 149 -21.11 -1.42 5.98
C ALA A 149 -21.95 -0.31 6.63
N VAL A 150 -22.49 0.58 5.81
CA VAL A 150 -23.32 1.72 6.25
C VAL A 150 -24.72 1.26 6.65
N GLN A 151 -25.28 0.28 5.93
CA GLN A 151 -26.60 -0.29 6.23
C GLN A 151 -26.60 -1.19 7.47
N ASP A 152 -25.48 -1.86 7.75
CA ASP A 152 -25.37 -2.83 8.82
C ASP A 152 -23.99 -2.74 9.48
N ARG A 153 -23.91 -2.17 10.69
CA ARG A 153 -22.66 -2.11 11.47
C ARG A 153 -22.17 -3.51 11.89
N GLY A 154 -23.02 -4.54 11.84
CA GLY A 154 -22.63 -5.94 12.00
C GLY A 154 -21.90 -6.53 10.79
N PHE A 155 -21.76 -5.77 9.70
CA PHE A 155 -21.05 -6.14 8.48
C PHE A 155 -19.74 -5.32 8.39
N PRO A 156 -18.64 -5.76 9.03
CA PRO A 156 -17.47 -4.92 9.31
C PRO A 156 -16.53 -4.74 8.11
N LEU A 157 -17.07 -4.43 6.93
CA LEU A 157 -16.25 -3.92 5.83
C LEU A 157 -15.58 -2.63 6.26
N ILE A 158 -14.32 -2.49 5.86
CA ILE A 158 -13.53 -1.28 6.11
C ILE A 158 -13.67 -0.40 4.88
N VAL A 159 -14.35 0.73 5.03
CA VAL A 159 -14.60 1.72 3.98
C VAL A 159 -13.64 2.89 4.13
N VAL A 160 -12.98 3.25 3.03
CA VAL A 160 -11.91 4.24 3.02
C VAL A 160 -12.28 5.44 2.15
N GLY A 161 -12.26 6.62 2.75
CA GLY A 161 -12.43 7.90 2.05
C GLY A 161 -11.10 8.46 1.55
N SER A 162 -11.14 9.68 1.04
CA SER A 162 -9.98 10.36 0.45
C SER A 162 -9.77 11.75 1.00
N VAL A 163 -8.49 12.05 1.28
CA VAL A 163 -7.98 13.40 1.58
C VAL A 163 -6.89 13.79 0.58
N ASP A 164 -6.56 15.08 0.53
CA ASP A 164 -5.36 15.58 -0.10
C ASP A 164 -4.12 15.46 0.81
N LYS A 165 -2.98 15.89 0.28
CA LYS A 165 -1.70 15.89 0.99
C LYS A 165 -1.67 16.76 2.24
N ASP A 166 -2.62 17.68 2.44
CA ASP A 166 -2.71 18.57 3.59
C ASP A 166 -3.72 18.03 4.62
N GLY A 167 -4.42 16.94 4.29
CA GLY A 167 -5.43 16.29 5.13
C GLY A 167 -6.85 16.82 4.91
N GLN A 168 -7.05 17.71 3.94
CA GLN A 168 -8.40 18.17 3.60
C GLN A 168 -9.14 17.09 2.83
N ARG A 169 -10.42 16.90 3.17
CA ARG A 169 -11.27 15.95 2.47
C ARG A 169 -11.32 16.26 0.98
N SER A 170 -11.10 15.24 0.16
CA SER A 170 -11.34 15.30 -1.26
C SER A 170 -12.82 15.55 -1.52
N ALA A 171 -13.16 16.63 -2.24
CA ALA A 171 -14.55 17.02 -2.46
C ALA A 171 -15.41 15.87 -3.02
N TRP A 172 -14.82 15.12 -3.97
CA TRP A 172 -15.37 13.96 -4.66
C TRP A 172 -15.41 12.67 -3.82
N SER A 173 -14.78 12.59 -2.65
CA SER A 173 -14.91 11.40 -1.80
C SER A 173 -16.34 11.32 -1.26
N GLN A 174 -17.00 10.17 -1.34
CA GLN A 174 -18.28 10.00 -0.64
C GLN A 174 -18.06 9.93 0.88
N LEU A 175 -19.07 10.33 1.65
CA LEU A 175 -19.06 10.38 3.12
C LEU A 175 -19.61 9.10 3.75
N GLY A 176 -19.08 8.76 4.94
CA GLY A 176 -19.51 7.63 5.77
C GLY A 176 -18.42 6.55 5.90
N GLU A 177 -17.19 6.90 5.56
CA GLU A 177 -15.98 6.09 5.67
C GLU A 177 -15.56 5.87 7.13
N ASN A 178 -14.82 4.80 7.39
CA ASN A 178 -14.21 4.55 8.72
C ASN A 178 -12.94 5.39 8.92
N THR A 179 -12.17 5.58 7.84
CA THR A 179 -10.91 6.33 7.84
C THR A 179 -10.62 6.94 6.46
N ASN A 180 -9.65 7.86 6.38
CA ASN A 180 -9.19 8.44 5.12
C ASN A 180 -7.71 8.16 4.90
N ALA A 181 -7.30 8.05 3.64
CA ALA A 181 -5.89 8.11 3.24
C ALA A 181 -5.73 9.11 2.09
N VAL A 182 -4.48 9.39 1.71
CA VAL A 182 -4.20 10.35 0.63
C VAL A 182 -4.64 9.74 -0.70
N GLY A 183 -5.60 10.38 -1.37
CA GLY A 183 -6.20 9.90 -2.61
C GLY A 183 -6.18 10.91 -3.75
N GLN A 184 -5.51 12.06 -3.55
CA GLN A 184 -5.27 13.07 -4.58
C GLN A 184 -3.79 13.12 -4.95
N ASP A 185 -3.52 13.49 -6.20
CA ASP A 185 -2.17 13.65 -6.74
C ASP A 185 -1.29 12.42 -6.51
N ILE A 186 -1.86 11.26 -6.84
CA ILE A 186 -1.25 9.96 -6.65
C ILE A 186 -0.29 9.67 -7.78
N THR A 187 0.92 9.27 -7.42
CA THR A 187 1.91 8.69 -8.33
C THR A 187 1.69 7.19 -8.48
N CYS A 188 1.44 6.71 -9.69
CA CYS A 188 1.29 5.30 -10.03
C CYS A 188 2.45 4.85 -10.91
N LEU A 189 2.83 3.59 -10.76
CA LEU A 189 3.68 2.93 -11.76
C LEU A 189 2.80 2.42 -12.89
N GLU A 190 3.27 2.59 -14.11
CA GLU A 190 2.69 2.02 -15.33
C GLU A 190 3.58 0.85 -15.83
N ASP A 191 3.43 0.47 -17.10
CA ASP A 191 4.24 -0.60 -17.75
C ASP A 191 5.74 -0.32 -17.67
N ASP A 192 6.13 0.94 -17.88
CA ASP A 192 7.51 1.40 -17.69
C ASP A 192 7.67 2.00 -16.28
N PRO A 193 8.27 1.27 -15.33
CA PRO A 193 8.45 1.77 -13.98
C PRO A 193 9.42 2.96 -13.90
N SER A 194 10.15 3.29 -14.98
CA SER A 194 10.98 4.49 -15.06
C SER A 194 10.19 5.77 -15.38
N GLN A 195 8.93 5.63 -15.80
CA GLN A 195 8.04 6.74 -16.17
C GLN A 195 6.72 6.65 -15.38
N PRO A 196 6.74 6.89 -14.05
CA PRO A 196 5.52 6.87 -13.25
C PRO A 196 4.58 8.01 -13.64
N THR A 197 3.28 7.74 -13.68
CA THR A 197 2.25 8.76 -13.90
C THR A 197 1.84 9.40 -12.59
N THR A 198 1.72 10.72 -12.58
CA THR A 198 1.36 11.55 -11.42
C THR A 198 0.01 12.23 -11.63
N GLY A 199 -0.57 12.84 -10.59
CA GLY A 199 -1.84 13.56 -10.72
C GLY A 199 -3.09 12.67 -10.73
N ILE A 200 -2.95 11.37 -10.49
CA ILE A 200 -4.08 10.43 -10.46
C ILE A 200 -4.87 10.62 -9.17
N ARG A 201 -6.18 10.38 -9.19
CA ARG A 201 -7.05 10.51 -8.00
C ARG A 201 -8.09 9.41 -7.93
N GLY A 202 -8.53 9.08 -6.72
CA GLY A 202 -9.65 8.17 -6.47
C GLY A 202 -9.52 7.43 -5.14
N THR A 203 -10.65 7.02 -4.55
CA THR A 203 -10.65 6.13 -3.37
C THR A 203 -10.02 4.78 -3.70
N SER A 204 -9.99 4.39 -4.98
CA SER A 204 -9.23 3.26 -5.49
C SER A 204 -7.76 3.25 -5.04
N PHE A 205 -7.16 4.41 -4.80
CA PHE A 205 -5.76 4.49 -4.38
C PHE A 205 -5.59 4.69 -2.86
N THR A 206 -6.67 5.01 -2.14
CA THR A 206 -6.68 5.11 -0.68
C THR A 206 -6.89 3.74 -0.04
N THR A 207 -7.82 2.95 -0.58
CA THR A 207 -8.11 1.57 -0.18
C THR A 207 -6.85 0.70 0.00
N PRO A 208 -5.94 0.58 -0.98
CA PRO A 208 -4.76 -0.25 -0.86
C PRO A 208 -3.76 0.27 0.18
N GLN A 209 -3.70 1.58 0.43
CA GLN A 209 -2.84 2.13 1.49
C GLN A 209 -3.31 1.67 2.87
N VAL A 210 -4.63 1.71 3.12
CA VAL A 210 -5.21 1.21 4.37
C VAL A 210 -5.04 -0.30 4.50
N ALA A 211 -5.25 -1.05 3.42
CA ALA A 211 -5.01 -2.49 3.43
C ALA A 211 -3.54 -2.85 3.75
N GLY A 212 -2.59 -2.13 3.14
CA GLY A 212 -1.18 -2.25 3.48
C GLY A 212 -0.90 -1.91 4.94
N GLN A 213 -1.51 -0.86 5.48
CA GLN A 213 -1.31 -0.52 6.89
C GLN A 213 -1.87 -1.57 7.85
N ILE A 214 -3.02 -2.17 7.53
CA ILE A 214 -3.56 -3.30 8.29
C ILE A 214 -2.59 -4.49 8.24
N ALA A 215 -2.03 -4.80 7.07
CA ALA A 215 -1.02 -5.86 6.92
C ALA A 215 0.23 -5.58 7.77
N ASN A 216 0.70 -4.33 7.83
CA ASN A 216 1.80 -3.94 8.71
C ASN A 216 1.46 -4.18 10.19
N TRP A 217 0.28 -3.76 10.65
CA TRP A 217 -0.13 -3.98 12.05
C TRP A 217 -0.27 -5.45 12.41
N LEU A 218 -0.83 -6.27 11.52
CA LEU A 218 -0.95 -7.72 11.74
C LEU A 218 0.41 -8.43 11.77
N ALA A 219 1.46 -7.81 11.22
CA ALA A 219 2.82 -8.33 11.23
C ALA A 219 3.66 -7.84 12.43
N MET A 220 3.14 -6.95 13.27
CA MET A 220 3.86 -6.46 14.47
C MET A 220 3.84 -7.50 15.59
N ASP A 221 4.92 -7.56 16.38
CA ASP A 221 4.99 -8.38 17.60
C ASP A 221 3.86 -8.04 18.58
N LYS A 222 3.51 -6.75 18.65
CA LYS A 222 2.37 -6.24 19.41
C LYS A 222 1.41 -5.50 18.49
N VAL A 223 0.37 -6.21 18.06
CA VAL A 223 -0.74 -5.64 17.30
C VAL A 223 -1.49 -4.61 18.16
N PRO A 224 -1.86 -3.43 17.61
CA PRO A 224 -2.46 -2.35 18.40
C PRO A 224 -3.97 -2.52 18.71
N PHE A 225 -4.56 -3.63 18.28
CA PHE A 225 -5.97 -3.98 18.49
C PHE A 225 -6.10 -5.47 18.85
N ASP A 226 -7.25 -5.85 19.41
CA ASP A 226 -7.55 -7.24 19.77
C ASP A 226 -7.74 -8.11 18.53
N THR A 227 -7.00 -9.22 18.45
CA THR A 227 -7.00 -10.19 17.34
C THR A 227 -7.74 -11.49 17.68
N THR A 228 -8.51 -11.50 18.77
CA THR A 228 -9.30 -12.65 19.21
C THR A 228 -10.34 -13.04 18.14
N SER A 229 -10.38 -14.33 17.78
CA SER A 229 -11.42 -14.84 16.86
C SER A 229 -12.80 -14.86 17.50
N PRO A 230 -13.87 -14.66 16.71
CA PRO A 230 -13.91 -14.24 15.30
C PRO A 230 -14.07 -12.71 15.16
N TYR A 231 -13.51 -11.95 16.10
CA TYR A 231 -13.76 -10.51 16.26
C TYR A 231 -12.71 -9.63 15.59
N LEU A 232 -11.67 -10.21 14.97
CA LEU A 232 -10.52 -9.46 14.45
C LEU A 232 -10.97 -8.36 13.49
N VAL A 233 -11.84 -8.68 12.52
CA VAL A 233 -12.25 -7.71 11.49
C VAL A 233 -13.01 -6.53 12.11
N GLY A 234 -13.93 -6.81 13.05
CA GLY A 234 -14.64 -5.78 13.79
C GLY A 234 -13.69 -4.90 14.61
N ASN A 235 -12.73 -5.52 15.29
CA ASN A 235 -11.74 -4.82 16.11
C ASN A 235 -10.79 -3.95 15.28
N VAL A 236 -10.37 -4.40 14.10
CA VAL A 236 -9.58 -3.60 13.15
C VAL A 236 -10.38 -2.38 12.69
N ARG A 237 -11.65 -2.56 12.31
CA ARG A 237 -12.53 -1.45 11.91
C ARG A 237 -12.68 -0.44 13.05
N ASP A 238 -12.97 -0.90 14.26
CA ASP A 238 -13.17 -0.03 15.42
C ASP A 238 -11.87 0.70 15.80
N TYR A 239 -10.72 0.03 15.65
CA TYR A 239 -9.41 0.66 15.81
C TYR A 239 -9.18 1.76 14.77
N LEU A 240 -9.45 1.50 13.49
CA LEU A 240 -9.42 2.51 12.42
C LEU A 240 -10.38 3.68 12.69
N GLU A 241 -11.46 3.44 13.44
CA GLU A 241 -12.42 4.44 13.91
C GLU A 241 -11.96 5.22 15.15
N SER A 242 -10.80 4.88 15.75
CA SER A 242 -10.26 5.55 16.95
C SER A 242 -9.15 6.58 16.66
N ASP A 243 -8.86 7.44 17.63
CA ASP A 243 -7.76 8.42 17.55
C ASP A 243 -6.38 7.77 17.53
N ALA A 244 -6.27 6.50 17.91
CA ALA A 244 -5.00 5.76 17.89
C ALA A 244 -4.57 5.38 16.46
N ALA A 245 -5.52 5.27 15.53
CA ALA A 245 -5.27 4.87 14.14
C ALA A 245 -5.21 6.03 13.15
N GLY A 246 -5.40 7.27 13.61
CA GLY A 246 -5.43 8.43 12.73
C GLY A 246 -5.67 9.73 13.49
N TRP A 247 -5.33 10.84 12.87
CA TRP A 247 -5.58 12.17 13.44
C TRP A 247 -6.08 13.15 12.37
N VAL A 248 -6.71 14.23 12.82
CA VAL A 248 -7.12 15.33 11.94
C VAL A 248 -5.89 16.21 11.70
N ARG A 249 -5.39 16.21 10.47
CA ARG A 249 -4.28 17.08 10.06
C ARG A 249 -4.75 18.48 9.69
N SER A 250 -5.90 18.56 9.02
CA SER A 250 -6.55 19.81 8.61
C SER A 250 -8.03 19.56 8.32
N GLY A 251 -8.86 20.60 8.45
CA GLY A 251 -10.32 20.45 8.30
C GLY A 251 -10.89 19.54 9.40
N ASP A 252 -11.80 18.65 9.02
CA ASP A 252 -12.48 17.72 9.95
C ASP A 252 -12.23 16.24 9.61
N SER A 253 -11.42 15.95 8.59
CA SER A 253 -11.16 14.58 8.14
C SER A 253 -9.98 13.96 8.88
N ARG A 254 -10.23 12.82 9.52
CA ARG A 254 -9.17 12.02 10.11
C ARG A 254 -8.41 11.26 9.03
N VAL A 255 -7.09 11.39 9.05
CA VAL A 255 -6.16 10.69 8.15
C VAL A 255 -5.54 9.52 8.89
N LEU A 256 -5.44 8.37 8.22
CA LEU A 256 -4.78 7.17 8.69
C LEU A 256 -3.35 7.48 9.18
N TRP A 257 -3.02 6.94 10.35
CA TRP A 257 -1.68 6.94 10.93
C TRP A 257 -1.15 5.53 11.08
N ASN A 258 0.14 5.35 10.89
CA ASN A 258 0.80 4.07 11.16
C ASN A 258 1.26 3.91 12.62
N GLY A 259 1.14 4.95 13.45
CA GLY A 259 1.58 4.95 14.86
C GLY A 259 3.06 5.30 15.06
N VAL A 260 3.80 5.58 13.98
CA VAL A 260 5.23 5.94 14.07
C VAL A 260 5.38 7.40 14.47
N THR A 261 6.23 7.65 15.46
CA THR A 261 6.60 8.97 15.97
C THR A 261 8.05 9.32 15.61
N GLU A 262 8.46 10.56 15.83
CA GLU A 262 9.87 10.96 15.71
C GLU A 262 10.80 10.20 16.67
N ALA A 263 10.27 9.65 17.78
CA ALA A 263 11.07 8.83 18.70
C ALA A 263 11.39 7.45 18.11
N ASP A 264 10.51 6.92 17.26
CA ASP A 264 10.70 5.64 16.56
C ASP A 264 11.64 5.79 15.36
N ASN A 265 11.74 7.01 14.81
CA ASN A 265 12.71 7.38 13.80
C ASN A 265 13.57 8.54 14.33
N PRO A 266 14.40 8.30 15.37
CA PRO A 266 15.21 9.35 15.94
C PRO A 266 16.04 9.94 14.81
N GLN A 267 16.04 11.27 14.72
CA GLN A 267 16.92 11.99 13.79
C GLN A 267 18.35 11.60 14.14
N ILE A 268 18.87 10.53 13.53
CA ILE A 268 20.28 10.20 13.56
C ILE A 268 20.90 11.41 12.89
N PRO A 269 21.79 12.17 13.56
CA PRO A 269 22.50 13.24 12.90
C PRO A 269 23.16 12.58 11.70
N VAL A 270 22.65 12.85 10.50
CA VAL A 270 23.32 12.47 9.26
C VAL A 270 24.71 13.02 9.48
N LYS A 271 25.72 12.14 9.62
CA LYS A 271 27.11 12.59 9.81
C LYS A 271 27.32 13.57 8.69
N ARG A 272 27.38 14.87 9.02
CA ARG A 272 27.44 15.94 8.03
C ARG A 272 28.69 15.64 7.23
N CYS A 273 28.51 15.20 5.99
CA CYS A 273 29.59 15.10 5.04
C CYS A 273 30.31 16.45 5.07
N TRP A 274 31.59 16.43 5.42
CA TRP A 274 32.42 17.62 5.61
C TRP A 274 32.15 18.67 4.52
N GLY A 275 31.41 19.73 4.86
CA GLY A 275 31.23 20.91 4.03
C GLY A 275 30.26 20.80 2.83
N LEU A 276 29.38 19.80 2.73
CA LEU A 276 28.41 19.72 1.61
C LEU A 276 27.07 20.45 1.85
N LEU A 277 26.92 21.18 2.95
CA LEU A 277 25.83 22.13 3.14
C LEU A 277 26.43 23.48 3.57
N ARG A 278 26.14 24.54 2.81
CA ARG A 278 26.21 25.91 3.36
C ARG A 278 24.91 26.15 4.11
N ASP A 279 25.00 26.78 5.27
CA ASP A 279 23.85 27.14 6.09
C ASP A 279 22.76 27.80 5.23
N GLY A 280 21.56 27.22 5.25
CA GLY A 280 20.37 27.87 4.74
C GLY A 280 19.47 27.07 3.81
N ASP A 281 19.94 26.04 3.08
CA ASP A 281 19.03 25.34 2.13
C ASP A 281 19.36 23.89 1.75
N THR A 282 18.26 23.13 1.71
CA THR A 282 17.82 21.93 0.94
C THR A 282 18.79 20.81 0.52
N TYR A 283 18.35 19.58 0.83
CA TYR A 283 18.81 18.31 0.26
C TYR A 283 19.03 18.40 -1.26
N MET A 284 20.25 18.10 -1.73
CA MET A 284 20.55 18.00 -3.16
C MET A 284 20.48 16.54 -3.63
N TYR A 285 19.76 16.30 -4.72
CA TYR A 285 19.92 15.08 -5.50
C TYR A 285 21.27 15.15 -6.25
N LEU A 286 22.14 14.19 -6.01
CA LEU A 286 23.41 14.04 -6.72
C LEU A 286 23.30 12.84 -7.66
N GLU A 287 23.72 13.02 -8.91
CA GLU A 287 23.85 11.90 -9.83
C GLU A 287 24.83 10.86 -9.27
N ARG A 288 24.53 9.57 -9.53
CA ARG A 288 25.23 8.42 -8.97
C ARG A 288 26.75 8.47 -9.22
N ASP A 289 27.16 8.97 -10.38
CA ASP A 289 28.56 9.04 -10.79
C ASP A 289 29.29 10.20 -10.11
N VAL A 290 28.58 11.29 -9.84
CA VAL A 290 29.10 12.44 -9.08
C VAL A 290 29.26 12.07 -7.61
N LEU A 291 28.31 11.33 -7.03
CA LEU A 291 28.44 10.79 -5.67
C LEU A 291 29.63 9.82 -5.57
N ALA A 292 29.80 8.95 -6.57
CA ALA A 292 30.93 8.01 -6.62
C ALA A 292 32.29 8.72 -6.71
N SER A 293 32.43 9.74 -7.56
CA SER A 293 33.67 10.55 -7.66
C SER A 293 33.92 11.35 -6.39
N LEU A 294 32.89 11.98 -5.80
CA LEU A 294 33.04 12.70 -4.53
C LEU A 294 33.53 11.78 -3.40
N ILE A 295 32.99 10.56 -3.30
CA ILE A 295 33.44 9.60 -2.28
C ILE A 295 34.88 9.16 -2.53
N LYS A 296 35.23 8.85 -3.78
CA LYS A 296 36.57 8.36 -4.16
C LYS A 296 37.65 9.43 -4.00
N ASP A 297 37.35 10.65 -4.42
CA ASP A 297 38.33 11.73 -4.58
C ASP A 297 38.35 12.70 -3.39
N LYS A 298 37.33 12.71 -2.52
CA LYS A 298 37.24 13.67 -1.41
C LYS A 298 37.10 13.08 -0.01
N PHE A 299 36.53 11.89 0.16
CA PHE A 299 36.29 11.35 1.52
C PHE A 299 37.49 10.60 2.12
N CYS A 300 38.43 10.09 1.31
CA CYS A 300 39.36 9.05 1.79
C CYS A 300 40.81 9.16 1.26
N ASP A 301 41.32 10.34 0.92
CA ASP A 301 42.70 10.52 0.40
C ASP A 301 43.79 9.96 1.33
N GLU A 302 43.61 10.00 2.65
CA GLU A 302 44.62 9.50 3.60
C GLU A 302 44.68 7.96 3.70
N ALA A 303 43.60 7.25 3.36
CA ALA A 303 43.52 5.79 3.48
C ALA A 303 44.15 5.07 2.27
N VAL A 304 44.08 5.67 1.08
CA VAL A 304 44.63 5.09 -0.16
C VAL A 304 46.16 5.07 -0.13
N GLY A 305 46.79 6.11 0.44
CA GLY A 305 48.25 6.24 0.52
C GLY A 305 48.96 5.23 1.42
N LYS A 306 48.22 4.40 2.19
CA LYS A 306 48.76 3.46 3.18
C LYS A 306 48.46 1.98 2.90
N GLY A 307 48.13 1.63 1.64
CA GLY A 307 48.04 0.22 1.21
C GLY A 307 46.70 -0.46 1.46
N ALA A 308 45.63 0.29 1.69
CA ALA A 308 44.27 -0.26 1.73
C ALA A 308 43.73 -0.53 0.31
N SER A 309 42.94 -1.60 0.16
CA SER A 309 42.19 -1.87 -1.07
C SER A 309 40.70 -1.62 -0.88
N TYR A 310 40.03 -1.22 -1.96
CA TYR A 310 38.63 -0.81 -1.96
C TYR A 310 37.77 -1.79 -2.75
N GLY A 311 36.66 -2.22 -2.13
CA GLY A 311 35.58 -2.94 -2.80
C GLY A 311 34.29 -2.12 -2.72
N ALA A 312 33.66 -1.90 -3.87
CA ALA A 312 32.32 -1.35 -3.95
C ALA A 312 31.38 -2.45 -4.45
N GLU A 313 30.37 -2.75 -3.64
CA GLU A 313 29.30 -3.67 -4.04
C GLU A 313 28.04 -2.84 -4.28
N TYR A 314 27.59 -2.85 -5.53
CA TYR A 314 26.35 -2.23 -5.94
C TYR A 314 25.30 -3.33 -6.07
N HIS A 315 24.21 -3.23 -5.30
CA HIS A 315 23.06 -4.07 -5.57
C HIS A 315 22.45 -3.65 -6.90
N GLN A 316 22.58 -4.51 -7.92
CA GLN A 316 21.85 -4.33 -9.17
C GLN A 316 20.34 -4.37 -8.84
N GLY A 317 19.66 -3.23 -9.00
CA GLY A 317 18.21 -3.12 -8.88
C GLY A 317 17.67 -2.15 -7.82
N THR A 318 18.51 -1.48 -7.01
CA THR A 318 18.04 -0.40 -6.11
C THR A 318 18.95 0.82 -6.16
N LEU A 319 18.36 2.02 -6.02
CA LEU A 319 19.10 3.31 -6.01
C LEU A 319 19.73 3.64 -4.64
N ASN A 320 19.42 2.87 -3.60
CA ASN A 320 19.56 3.33 -2.20
C ASN A 320 20.65 2.64 -1.40
N HIS A 321 21.41 1.69 -1.97
CA HIS A 321 22.40 0.94 -1.20
C HIS A 321 23.74 0.82 -1.93
N VAL A 322 24.71 1.62 -1.44
CA VAL A 322 26.12 1.49 -1.80
C VAL A 322 26.84 1.01 -0.54
N LYS A 323 27.39 -0.21 -0.60
CA LYS A 323 28.28 -0.71 0.46
C LYS A 323 29.72 -0.49 0.05
N ILE A 324 30.42 0.32 0.83
CA ILE A 324 31.85 0.58 0.65
C ILE A 324 32.59 -0.15 1.75
N SER A 325 33.54 -1.00 1.37
CA SER A 325 34.40 -1.71 2.29
C SER A 325 35.85 -1.32 2.09
N ILE A 326 36.54 -1.05 3.20
CA ILE A 326 37.97 -0.76 3.24
C ILE A 326 38.65 -1.96 3.86
N VAL A 327 39.52 -2.63 3.11
CA VAL A 327 40.31 -3.74 3.62
C VAL A 327 41.73 -3.24 3.87
N TYR A 328 42.10 -3.19 5.15
CA TYR A 328 43.47 -2.88 5.56
C TYR A 328 44.32 -4.14 5.44
N THR A 329 45.39 -4.08 4.64
CA THR A 329 46.26 -5.23 4.36
C THR A 329 47.31 -5.48 5.46
N ASP A 330 47.48 -4.55 6.40
CA ASP A 330 48.44 -4.67 7.50
C ASP A 330 47.76 -5.23 8.77
N THR A 331 48.14 -6.45 9.16
CA THR A 331 47.61 -7.16 10.34
C THR A 331 48.26 -6.74 11.66
N THR A 332 49.21 -5.80 11.64
CA THR A 332 50.06 -5.50 12.81
C THR A 332 49.64 -4.29 13.66
N ARG A 333 48.55 -3.59 13.33
CA ARG A 333 48.05 -2.46 14.14
C ARG A 333 46.65 -2.70 14.71
N PRO A 334 46.35 -2.17 15.91
CA PRO A 334 45.07 -2.40 16.56
C PRO A 334 43.96 -1.78 15.72
N ARG A 335 42.94 -2.57 15.39
CA ARG A 335 41.70 -2.07 14.81
C ARG A 335 41.11 -1.04 15.77
N SER A 336 41.16 0.24 15.43
CA SER A 336 40.32 1.21 16.12
C SER A 336 38.88 0.82 15.85
N LYS A 337 38.10 0.65 16.92
CA LYS A 337 36.64 0.57 16.85
C LYS A 337 36.15 1.94 16.38
N ASP A 338 35.82 2.08 15.11
CA ASP A 338 34.93 3.11 14.58
C ASP A 338 34.19 2.55 13.36
#